data_AF-X1JVG6-F1
#
_entry.id   AF-X1JVG6-F1
#
_cell.length_a   1.000
_cell.length_b   1.000
_cell.length_c   1.000
_cell.angle_alpha   90.00
_cell.angle_beta   90.00
_cell.angle_gamma   90.00
#
_symmetry.space_group_name_H-M   'P 1'
#
loop_
_entity.id
_entity.type
_entity.pdbx_description
1 polymer ?
#
loop_
_entity_poly.entity_id
_entity_poly.type
_entity_poly.pdbx_seq_one_letter_code
_entity_poly.pdbx_strand_id
1 'polypeptide(L)'
;MKMKRIAVLTSGGDSPGMNAAIRAVVRTGIFHNLEVFAVERGFTGLMEGQISPMNQVSTGGIMQRGGTVLKTSRSEKFKTKEG
;
A
#
# COMPACT_ATOMS: atom_id res chain seq x y z
N MET A 1 14.65 -10.74 18.25
CA MET A 1 13.21 -10.51 17.99
C MET A 1 12.93 -10.72 16.51
N LYS A 2 11.84 -11.38 16.13
CA LYS A 2 11.49 -11.62 14.72
C LYS A 2 11.01 -10.30 14.10
N MET A 3 11.71 -9.80 13.09
CA MET A 3 11.34 -8.58 12.37
C MET A 3 9.97 -8.79 11.71
N LYS A 4 9.03 -7.88 11.98
CA LYS A 4 7.64 -7.98 11.51
C LYS A 4 7.48 -7.12 10.26
N ARG A 5 6.83 -7.69 9.24
CA ARG A 5 6.59 -7.04 7.95
C ARG A 5 5.11 -6.76 7.79
N ILE A 6 4.77 -5.60 7.24
CA ILE A 6 3.41 -5.24 6.85
C ILE A 6 3.39 -4.74 5.40
N ALA A 7 2.29 -4.96 4.70
CA ALA A 7 2.06 -4.40 3.37
C ALA A 7 0.80 -3.53 3.39
N VAL A 8 0.83 -2.40 2.67
CA VAL A 8 -0.31 -1.50 2.48
C VAL A 8 -0.72 -1.49 1.01
N LEU A 9 -2.03 -1.59 0.77
CA LEU A 9 -2.64 -1.50 -0.55
C LEU A 9 -3.89 -0.65 -0.47
N THR A 10 -4.24 0.02 -1.57
CA THR A 10 -5.52 0.71 -1.73
C THR A 10 -6.29 0.04 -2.87
N SER A 11 -7.55 -0.31 -2.60
CA SER A 11 -8.44 -0.98 -3.55
C SER A 11 -9.81 -0.28 -3.55
N GLY A 12 -10.56 -0.43 -4.65
CA GLY A 12 -11.84 0.26 -4.83
C GLY A 12 -11.70 1.61 -5.54
N GLY A 13 -12.68 2.50 -5.35
CA GLY A 13 -12.64 3.84 -5.92
C GLY A 13 -11.68 4.75 -5.15
N ASP A 14 -10.90 5.55 -5.87
CA ASP A 14 -9.98 6.52 -5.25
C ASP A 14 -10.75 7.60 -4.48
N SER A 15 -10.19 8.00 -3.34
CA SER A 15 -10.80 9.01 -2.46
C SER A 15 -9.74 9.96 -1.89
N PRO A 16 -10.07 11.25 -1.70
CA PRO A 16 -9.24 12.17 -0.92
C PRO A 16 -8.86 11.57 0.44
N GLY A 17 -7.57 11.66 0.78
CA GLY A 17 -7.05 11.18 2.07
C GLY A 17 -6.41 9.78 2.03
N MET A 18 -6.57 9.00 0.96
CA MET A 18 -5.89 7.69 0.85
C MET A 18 -4.36 7.82 0.97
N ASN A 19 -3.77 8.85 0.34
CA ASN A 19 -2.34 9.13 0.48
C ASN A 19 -1.93 9.51 1.91
N ALA A 20 -2.79 10.19 2.65
CA ALA A 20 -2.55 10.49 4.06
C ALA A 20 -2.57 9.21 4.91
N ALA A 21 -3.50 8.30 4.65
CA ALA A 21 -3.57 6.99 5.30
C ALA A 21 -2.33 6.13 5.00
N ILE A 22 -1.90 6.04 3.73
CA ILE A 22 -0.66 5.34 3.33
C ILE A 22 0.53 5.92 4.08
N ARG A 23 0.68 7.24 4.10
CA ARG A 23 1.77 7.91 4.81
C ARG A 23 1.75 7.61 6.31
N ALA A 24 0.57 7.62 6.94
CA ALA A 24 0.42 7.31 8.36
C ALA A 24 0.86 5.86 8.65
N VAL A 25 0.37 4.89 7.89
CA VAL A 25 0.75 3.47 8.05
C VAL A 25 2.25 3.27 7.91
N VAL A 26 2.87 3.85 6.87
CA VAL A 26 4.31 3.70 6.63
C VAL A 26 5.12 4.31 7.76
N ARG A 27 4.82 5.55 8.17
CA ARG A 27 5.59 6.23 9.21
C ARG A 27 5.42 5.58 10.58
N THR A 28 4.21 5.18 10.94
CA THR A 28 3.94 4.46 12.19
C THR A 28 4.59 3.08 12.19
N GLY A 29 4.55 2.37 11.07
CA GLY A 29 5.22 1.06 10.95
C GLY A 29 6.73 1.17 11.18
N ILE A 30 7.37 2.14 10.52
CA ILE A 30 8.81 2.40 10.71
C ILE A 30 9.12 2.77 12.16
N PHE A 31 8.31 3.62 12.80
CA PHE A 31 8.46 3.99 14.21
C PHE A 31 8.42 2.77 15.15
N HIS A 32 7.61 1.77 14.82
CA HIS A 32 7.53 0.50 15.55
C HIS A 32 8.51 -0.57 15.05
N ASN A 33 9.56 -0.20 14.31
CA ASN A 33 10.56 -1.10 13.75
C ASN A 33 9.98 -2.21 12.85
N LEU A 34 8.93 -1.90 12.08
CA LEU A 34 8.35 -2.78 11.06
C LEU A 34 8.96 -2.47 9.68
N GLU A 35 9.19 -3.50 8.87
CA GLU A 35 9.42 -3.32 7.44
C GLU A 35 8.05 -3.10 6.76
N VAL A 36 7.90 -1.99 6.04
CA VAL A 36 6.65 -1.65 5.36
C VAL A 36 6.82 -1.81 3.86
N PHE A 37 5.84 -2.42 3.21
CA PHE A 37 5.79 -2.60 1.77
C PHE A 37 4.53 -1.96 1.18
N ALA A 38 4.63 -1.47 -0.05
CA ALA A 38 3.49 -1.05 -0.85
C ALA A 38 3.11 -2.17 -1.81
N VAL A 39 1.81 -2.36 -2.02
CA VAL A 39 1.30 -3.17 -3.12
C VAL A 39 0.66 -2.25 -4.14
N GLU A 40 1.14 -2.28 -5.39
CA GLU A 40 0.55 -1.49 -6.45
C GLU A 40 -0.77 -2.07 -6.95
N ARG A 41 -1.67 -1.23 -7.49
CA ARG A 41 -2.91 -1.64 -8.18
C ARG A 41 -3.86 -2.51 -7.35
N GLY A 42 -3.84 -2.38 -6.03
CA GLY A 42 -4.72 -3.10 -5.12
C GLY A 42 -4.51 -4.63 -5.19
N PHE A 43 -5.60 -5.39 -5.23
CA PHE A 43 -5.53 -6.86 -5.21
C PHE A 43 -4.89 -7.46 -6.46
N THR A 44 -4.97 -6.79 -7.61
CA THR A 44 -4.30 -7.27 -8.83
C THR A 44 -2.79 -7.30 -8.66
N GLY A 45 -2.17 -6.22 -8.16
CA GLY A 45 -0.73 -6.24 -7.93
C GLY A 45 -0.33 -7.13 -6.76
N LEU A 46 -1.22 -7.41 -5.81
CA LEU A 46 -0.96 -8.42 -4.77
C LEU A 46 -0.74 -9.80 -5.39
N MET A 47 -1.65 -10.24 -6.25
CA MET A 47 -1.55 -11.53 -6.94
C MET A 47 -0.35 -11.60 -7.89
N GLU A 48 -0.01 -10.48 -8.53
CA GLU A 48 1.11 -10.36 -9.46
C GLU A 48 2.47 -10.15 -8.76
N GLY A 49 2.51 -10.12 -7.43
CA GLY A 49 3.74 -9.91 -6.66
C GLY A 49 4.35 -8.52 -6.80
N GLN A 50 3.57 -7.51 -7.16
CA GLN A 50 4.01 -6.12 -7.30
C GLN A 50 4.08 -5.42 -5.95
N ILE A 51 5.08 -5.85 -5.19
CA ILE A 51 5.32 -5.46 -3.82
C ILE A 51 6.69 -4.78 -3.75
N SER A 52 6.74 -3.55 -3.24
CA SER A 52 7.98 -2.76 -3.14
C SER A 52 8.16 -2.19 -1.74
N PRO A 53 9.40 -2.07 -1.24
CA PRO A 53 9.66 -1.53 0.09
C PRO A 53 9.29 -0.03 0.16
N MET A 54 8.75 0.39 1.31
CA MET A 54 8.39 1.76 1.61
C MET A 54 9.24 2.31 2.75
N ASN A 55 9.57 3.59 2.68
CA ASN A 55 10.35 4.29 3.70
C ASN A 55 9.84 5.73 3.88
N GLN A 56 10.52 6.51 4.72
CA GLN A 56 10.14 7.90 4.96
C GLN A 56 10.20 8.78 3.71
N VAL A 57 11.13 8.48 2.79
CA VAL A 57 11.30 9.21 1.52
C VAL A 57 10.20 8.84 0.52
N SER A 58 9.81 7.56 0.44
CA SER A 58 8.76 7.11 -0.48
C SER A 58 7.38 7.70 -0.18
N THR A 59 7.18 8.24 1.03
CA THR A 59 5.96 8.98 1.42
C THR A 59 6.11 10.49 1.43
N GLY A 60 7.22 11.01 0.90
CA GLY A 60 7.46 12.43 0.71
C GLY A 60 6.51 13.02 -0.33
N GLY A 61 5.81 14.10 0.02
CA GLY A 61 4.98 14.85 -0.92
C GLY A 61 3.76 14.12 -1.49
N ILE A 62 3.32 13.01 -0.90
CA ILE A 62 2.13 12.29 -1.38
C ILE A 62 0.82 12.88 -0.85
N MET A 63 0.86 13.59 0.28
CA MET A 63 -0.35 14.12 0.94
C MET A 63 -1.11 15.14 0.09
N GLN A 64 -0.40 15.94 -0.69
CA GLN A 64 -0.97 16.94 -1.58
C GLN A 64 -1.47 16.36 -2.91
N ARG A 65 -1.27 15.05 -3.15
CA ARG A 65 -1.70 14.39 -4.39
C ARG A 65 -3.11 13.83 -4.20
N GLY A 66 -3.95 14.01 -5.22
CA GLY A 66 -5.27 13.38 -5.28
C GLY A 66 -5.19 11.85 -5.43
N GLY A 67 -6.28 11.18 -5.07
CA GLY A 67 -6.42 9.72 -5.16
C GLY A 67 -5.39 8.95 -4.30
N THR A 68 -4.84 7.88 -4.88
CA THR A 68 -3.81 7.05 -4.24
C THR A 68 -2.56 6.90 -5.11
N VAL A 69 -1.38 7.10 -4.52
CA VAL A 69 -0.08 6.88 -5.19
C VAL A 69 0.19 5.40 -5.52
N LEU A 70 -0.53 4.48 -4.87
CA LEU A 70 -0.39 3.04 -5.12
C LEU A 70 -1.23 2.56 -6.31
N LYS A 71 -2.05 3.45 -6.89
CA LYS A 71 -3.10 3.11 -7.86
C LYS A 71 -4.12 2.13 -7.26
N THR A 72 -5.18 1.86 -7.98
CA THR A 72 -6.22 0.91 -7.60
C THR A 72 -6.72 0.16 -8.82
N SER A 73 -7.17 -1.08 -8.64
CA SER A 73 -7.87 -1.82 -9.68
C SER A 73 -8.90 -2.76 -9.05
N ARG A 74 -10.01 -3.00 -9.77
CA ARG A 74 -10.96 -4.06 -9.41
C ARG A 74 -10.39 -5.40 -9.87
N SER A 75 -10.45 -6.41 -9.01
CA SER A 75 -9.99 -7.76 -9.35
C SER A 75 -11.10 -8.78 -9.08
N GLU A 76 -11.71 -9.28 -10.14
CA GLU A 76 -12.66 -10.40 -10.04
C GLU A 76 -11.92 -11.73 -9.78
N LYS A 77 -10.71 -11.88 -10.31
CA LYS A 77 -9.86 -13.06 -10.08
C LYS A 77 -9.55 -13.26 -8.60
N PHE A 78 -9.35 -12.18 -7.85
CA PHE A 78 -9.11 -12.25 -6.41
C PHE A 78 -10.31 -12.79 -5.61
N LYS A 79 -11.49 -12.95 -6.23
CA LYS A 79 -12.65 -13.59 -5.60
C LYS A 79 -12.65 -15.11 -5.76
N THR A 80 -11.79 -15.67 -6.63
CA THR A 80 -11.65 -17.12 -6.79
C THR A 80 -10.63 -17.67 -5.79
N LYS A 81 -10.57 -18.99 -5.64
CA LYS A 81 -9.65 -19.64 -4.69
C LYS A 81 -8.19 -19.61 -5.17
N GLU A 82 -8.01 -19.55 -6.49
CA GLU A 82 -6.71 -19.57 -7.16
C GLU A 82 -6.03 -18.19 -7.21
N GLY A 83 -6.81 -17.12 -7.06
CA GLY A 83 -6.31 -15.74 -6.94
C GLY A 83 -5.78 -15.47 -5.54
#